data_AF-A0A6G3XBU8-F1
#
_entry.id   AF-A0A6G3XBU8-F1
#
_cell.length_a   1.000
_cell.length_b   1.000
_cell.length_c   1.000
_cell.angle_alpha   90.00
_cell.angle_beta   90.00
_cell.angle_gamma   90.00
#
_symmetry.space_group_name_H-M   'P 1'
#
loop_
_entity.id
_entity.type
_entity.pdbx_description
1 polymer ?
#
loop_
_entity_poly.entity_id
_entity_poly.type
_entity_poly.pdbx_seq_one_letter_code
_entity_poly.pdbx_strand_id
1 'polypeptide(L)' 'AEYGEIVHIFCKTTGDNVDGNNRWYLLTNGTWAWGSARYIENIGAAPKWC' A
#
# COMPACT_ATOMS: atom_id res chain seq x y z
N ALA A 1 2.11 -14.94 11.32
CA ALA A 1 1.77 -14.09 10.17
C ALA A 1 2.89 -14.28 9.17
N GLU A 2 2.60 -14.83 8.00
CA GLU A 2 3.62 -15.00 6.97
C GLU A 2 4.00 -13.60 6.44
N TYR A 3 5.28 -13.26 6.56
CA TYR A 3 5.84 -12.09 5.92
C TYR A 3 6.24 -12.51 4.50
N GLY A 4 5.74 -11.80 3.47
CA GLY A 4 6.15 -12.04 2.07
C GLY A 4 5.03 -12.23 1.05
N GLU A 5 3.77 -11.86 1.33
CA GLU A 5 2.71 -11.89 0.32
C GLU A 5 2.90 -10.75 -0.70
N ILE A 6 2.84 -11.09 -2.00
CA ILE A 6 2.80 -10.09 -3.07
C ILE A 6 1.37 -9.54 -3.18
N VAL A 7 1.22 -8.25 -2.92
CA VAL A 7 -0.05 -7.53 -3.02
C VAL A 7 -0.11 -6.70 -4.30
N HIS A 8 -1.32 -6.51 -4.85
CA HIS A 8 -1.53 -5.62 -5.99
C HIS A 8 -2.01 -4.25 -5.51
N ILE A 9 -1.28 -3.20 -5.88
CA ILE A 9 -1.64 -1.80 -5.57
C ILE A 9 -2.40 -1.19 -6.74
N PHE A 10 -3.59 -0.68 -6.49
CA PHE A 10 -4.40 0.02 -7.49
C PHE A 10 -4.02 1.50 -7.62
N CYS A 11 -3.93 2.20 -6.49
CA CYS A 11 -3.52 3.59 -6.43
C CYS A 11 -3.01 3.97 -5.04
N LYS A 12 -2.41 5.15 -4.91
CA LYS A 12 -1.90 5.71 -3.66
C LYS A 12 -2.67 6.94 -3.24
N THR A 13 -2.79 7.14 -1.93
CA THR A 13 -3.38 8.35 -1.33
C THR A 13 -2.56 8.82 -0.12
N THR A 14 -2.98 9.94 0.48
CA THR A 14 -2.55 10.37 1.81
C THR A 14 -3.62 10.04 2.83
N GLY A 15 -3.21 9.54 3.99
CA GLY A 15 -4.09 9.21 5.10
C GLY A 15 -3.39 9.43 6.43
N ASP A 16 -3.75 8.63 7.44
CA ASP A 16 -3.15 8.74 8.76
C ASP A 16 -1.64 8.50 8.73
N ASN A 17 -0.92 9.17 9.62
CA ASN A 17 0.51 9.01 9.74
C ASN A 17 0.84 7.72 10.51
N VAL A 18 1.58 6.82 9.87
CA VAL A 18 2.10 5.60 10.49
C VAL A 18 3.62 5.70 10.49
N ASP A 19 4.23 5.81 11.67
CA ASP A 19 5.68 5.92 11.88
C ASP A 19 6.36 6.99 11.00
N GLY A 20 5.75 8.17 10.87
CA GLY A 20 6.26 9.26 10.04
C GLY A 20 5.87 9.20 8.57
N ASN A 21 5.17 8.15 8.12
CA ASN A 21 4.71 8.01 6.74
C ASN A 21 3.18 8.10 6.64
N ASN A 22 2.67 9.10 5.91
CA ASN A 22 1.23 9.28 5.67
C ASN A 22 0.75 8.69 4.33
N ARG A 23 1.59 7.90 3.65
CA ARG A 23 1.30 7.30 2.36
C ARG A 23 0.54 6.00 2.55
N TRP A 24 -0.57 5.86 1.82
CA TRP A 24 -1.41 4.66 1.82
C TRP A 24 -1.60 4.13 0.41
N TYR A 25 -1.81 2.82 0.31
CA TYR A 25 -2.06 2.09 -0.92
C TYR A 25 -3.40 1.37 -0.85
N LEU A 26 -4.19 1.49 -1.92
CA LEU A 26 -5.41 0.71 -2.10
C LEU A 26 -5.04 -0.64 -2.73
N LEU A 27 -5.30 -1.72 -1.99
CA LEU A 27 -4.94 -3.08 -2.37
C LEU A 27 -6.12 -3.81 -3.01
N THR A 28 -5.84 -4.66 -4.00
CA THR A 28 -6.88 -5.39 -4.77
C THR A 28 -6.75 -6.91 -4.71
N ASN A 29 -5.81 -7.46 -3.95
CA ASN A 29 -5.67 -8.91 -3.76
C ASN A 29 -6.69 -9.41 -2.71
N GLY A 30 -7.85 -9.87 -3.17
CA GLY A 30 -8.85 -10.58 -2.36
C GLY A 30 -10.00 -9.71 -1.85
N THR A 31 -9.70 -8.62 -1.16
CA THR A 31 -10.70 -7.63 -0.68
C THR A 31 -10.13 -6.24 -0.80
N TRP A 32 -10.94 -5.25 -1.20
CA TRP A 32 -10.53 -3.84 -1.21
C TRP A 32 -10.12 -3.41 0.20
N ALA A 33 -8.82 -3.15 0.38
CA ALA A 33 -8.26 -2.80 1.68
C ALA A 33 -7.21 -1.70 1.52
N TRP A 34 -7.02 -0.91 2.58
CA TRP A 34 -5.97 0.09 2.64
C TRP A 34 -4.78 -0.45 3.41
N GLY A 35 -3.60 -0.43 2.78
CA GLY A 35 -2.33 -0.78 3.40
C GLY A 35 -1.45 0.46 3.55
N SER A 36 -0.82 0.62 4.71
CA SER A 36 0.17 1.68 4.89
C SER A 36 1.40 1.37 4.04
N ALA A 37 1.87 2.35 3.27
CA ALA A 37 3.10 2.23 2.49
C ALA A 37 4.34 2.05 3.37
N ARG A 38 4.22 2.26 4.69
CA ARG A 38 5.29 1.95 5.65
C ARG A 38 5.70 0.48 5.63
N TYR A 39 4.77 -0.43 5.31
CA TYR A 39 4.98 -1.88 5.35
C TYR A 39 4.96 -2.55 3.97
N ILE A 40 4.83 -1.77 2.89
CA ILE A 40 4.69 -2.28 1.53
C ILE A 40 5.81 -1.72 0.68
N GLU A 41 6.67 -2.62 0.21
CA GLU A 41 7.71 -2.29 -0.77
C GLU A 41 7.11 -2.24 -2.18
N ASN A 42 7.53 -1.24 -2.97
CA ASN A 42 7.10 -1.15 -4.37
C ASN A 42 8.01 -2.03 -5.23
N ILE A 43 7.42 -3.01 -5.91
CA ILE A 43 8.10 -3.77 -6.95
C ILE A 43 7.81 -3.07 -8.28
N GLY A 44 8.81 -2.36 -8.82
CA GLY A 44 8.71 -1.65 -10.09
C GLY A 44 8.25 -0.19 -9.94
N ALA A 45 7.41 0.27 -10.87
CA ALA A 45 7.01 1.68 -10.94
C ALA A 45 6.09 2.07 -9.78
N ALA A 46 6.26 3.29 -9.27
CA ALA A 46 5.41 3.80 -8.21
C ALA A 46 3.94 3.92 -8.66
N PRO A 47 2.96 3.51 -7.84
CA PRO A 47 1.56 3.56 -8.20
C PRO A 47 1.06 4.99 -8.44
N LYS A 48 0.05 5.11 -9.29
CA LYS A 48 -0.65 6.37 -9.58
C LYS A 48 -1.41 6.87 -8.35
N TRP A 49 -1.65 8.17 -8.29
CA TRP A 49 -2.54 8.72 -7.28
C TRP A 49 -4.00 8.33 -7.54
N CYS A 50 -4.72 8.07 -6.45
CA CYS A 50 -6.15 8.30 -6.40
C CYS A 50 -6.33 9.83 -6.23
#